data_AF-A0AAD5XGN7-F1
#
_entry.id   AF-A0AAD5XGN7-F1
#
_cell.length_a   1.000
_cell.length_b   1.000
_cell.length_c   1.000
_cell.angle_alpha   90.00
_cell.angle_beta   90.00
_cell.angle_gamma   90.00
#
_symmetry.space_group_name_H-M   'P 1'
#
loop_
_entity.id
_entity.type
_entity.pdbx_description
1 polymer ?
#
loop_
_entity_poly.entity_id
_entity_poly.type
_entity_poly.pdbx_seq_one_letter_code
_entity_poly.pdbx_strand_id
1 'polypeptide(L)'
;MRYSTTLLNRSGPPKSTRLYLSEPVPVSISRDEESNKISVTPCAATISLDELCDSGVTKVLQCFKASSVHPDRLIYCLTGILFSCSSPDPFGGPKSNPGYWVYEGTTAADLINFIINSAYKTYLGWKGRFGLDAVVLNANRVLDLHNEAGINKKLADELVLRGMNRSNHREFRRATMIPQNLRFFGVSDEAEDLNAVYFTMQDIRSRFKLD
;
A
#
# COMPACT_ATOMS: atom_id res chain seq x y z
N MET A 1 44.60 34.46 15.39
CA MET A 1 44.19 33.15 15.95
C MET A 1 42.76 32.85 15.49
N ARG A 2 42.50 31.57 15.21
CA ARG A 2 41.28 30.92 14.68
C ARG A 2 40.00 31.33 15.46
N TYR A 3 38.76 31.24 14.95
CA TYR A 3 38.15 30.15 14.19
C TYR A 3 37.03 30.59 13.24
N SER A 4 37.03 29.96 12.06
CA SER A 4 35.91 29.83 11.13
C SER A 4 34.99 28.71 11.63
N THR A 5 33.68 28.94 11.67
CA THR A 5 32.68 27.95 12.11
C THR A 5 31.64 27.74 11.01
N THR A 6 31.92 26.73 10.19
CA THR A 6 31.02 25.72 9.61
C THR A 6 29.61 26.14 9.16
N LEU A 7 29.44 26.16 7.83
CA LEU A 7 28.16 25.98 7.15
C LEU A 7 27.59 24.59 7.45
N LEU A 8 26.35 24.56 7.96
CA LEU A 8 25.55 23.36 8.13
C LEU A 8 25.24 22.74 6.77
N ASN A 9 25.84 21.56 6.54
CA ASN A 9 25.47 20.63 5.48
C ASN A 9 23.97 20.31 5.55
N ARG A 10 23.20 20.82 4.60
CA ARG A 10 21.87 20.29 4.27
C ARG A 10 22.08 19.00 3.46
N SER A 11 22.32 17.88 4.14
CA SER A 11 22.24 16.56 3.50
C SER A 11 20.79 16.18 3.31
N GLY A 12 20.19 16.64 2.21
CA GLY A 12 19.08 15.88 1.61
C GLY A 12 19.58 14.47 1.25
N PRO A 13 18.70 13.45 1.24
CA PRO A 13 19.12 12.13 0.79
C PRO A 13 19.67 12.26 -0.64
N PRO A 14 20.81 11.63 -0.96
CA PRO A 14 21.32 11.67 -2.32
C PRO A 14 20.28 11.01 -3.22
N LYS A 15 19.76 11.77 -4.21
CA LYS A 15 19.07 11.22 -5.38
C LYS A 15 20.10 10.50 -6.25
N SER A 16 20.71 9.44 -5.71
CA SER A 16 21.59 8.57 -6.47
C SER A 16 20.69 7.64 -7.26
N THR A 17 20.43 8.00 -8.51
CA THR A 17 19.92 7.05 -9.50
C THR A 17 20.98 5.96 -9.64
N ARG A 18 20.84 4.86 -8.88
CA ARG A 18 21.67 3.66 -9.06
C ARG A 18 21.29 3.07 -10.41
N LEU A 19 22.05 3.44 -11.44
CA LEU A 19 21.99 2.77 -12.74
C LEU A 19 22.60 1.38 -12.56
N TYR A 20 21.75 0.36 -12.49
CA TYR A 20 22.20 -1.03 -12.51
C TYR A 20 22.76 -1.34 -13.90
N LEU A 21 24.07 -1.60 -13.97
CA LEU A 21 24.80 -1.84 -15.22
C LEU A 21 24.51 -3.22 -15.83
N SER A 22 23.96 -4.16 -15.07
CA SER A 22 23.52 -5.46 -15.57
C SER A 22 22.08 -5.42 -16.12
N GLU A 23 21.74 -6.36 -17.00
CA GLU A 23 20.34 -6.62 -17.33
C GLU A 23 19.61 -7.14 -16.06
N PRO A 24 18.38 -6.67 -15.79
CA PRO A 24 17.62 -7.16 -14.65
C PRO A 24 17.28 -8.63 -14.88
N VAL A 25 17.69 -9.50 -13.95
CA VAL A 25 17.33 -10.93 -13.97
C VAL A 25 15.82 -11.03 -13.83
N PRO A 26 15.08 -11.55 -14.83
CA PRO A 26 13.63 -11.62 -14.79
C PRO A 26 13.13 -12.22 -13.48
N VAL A 27 12.14 -11.57 -12.87
CA VAL A 27 11.52 -12.03 -11.63
C VAL A 27 10.02 -12.07 -11.73
N SER A 28 9.42 -13.00 -10.99
CA SER A 28 7.98 -13.17 -10.85
C SER A 28 7.60 -13.20 -9.38
N ILE A 29 6.35 -12.84 -9.06
CA ILE A 29 5.78 -13.11 -7.75
C ILE A 29 5.31 -14.56 -7.73
N SER A 30 5.77 -15.33 -6.76
CA SER A 30 5.35 -16.69 -6.50
C SER A 30 4.60 -16.78 -5.18
N ARG A 31 3.72 -17.78 -5.07
CA ARG A 31 2.98 -18.11 -3.86
C ARG A 31 3.50 -19.44 -3.33
N ASP A 32 3.83 -19.48 -2.05
CA ASP A 32 4.05 -20.68 -1.28
C ASP A 32 2.70 -21.19 -0.76
N GLU A 33 2.33 -22.41 -1.14
CA GLU A 33 1.04 -23.02 -0.79
C GLU A 33 0.98 -23.46 0.67
N GLU A 34 2.11 -23.80 1.29
CA GLU A 34 2.16 -24.27 2.68
C GLU A 34 2.00 -23.11 3.66
N SER A 35 2.77 -22.04 3.46
CA SER A 35 2.73 -20.86 4.35
C SER A 35 1.67 -19.84 3.97
N ASN A 36 1.05 -19.98 2.78
CA ASN A 36 0.18 -18.99 2.17
C ASN A 36 0.85 -17.59 2.06
N LYS A 37 2.16 -17.57 1.80
CA LYS A 37 2.94 -16.34 1.61
C LYS A 37 3.32 -16.16 0.16
N ILE A 38 3.57 -14.92 -0.23
CA ILE A 38 4.16 -14.60 -1.52
C ILE A 38 5.63 -14.24 -1.38
N SER A 39 6.41 -14.49 -2.42
CA SER A 39 7.80 -14.08 -2.52
C SER A 39 8.10 -13.63 -3.94
N VAL A 40 9.21 -12.91 -4.14
CA VAL A 40 9.67 -12.61 -5.49
C VAL A 40 10.77 -13.61 -5.83
N THR A 41 10.62 -14.35 -6.93
CA THR A 41 11.53 -15.42 -7.37
C THR A 41 12.04 -15.17 -8.78
N PRO A 42 13.27 -15.58 -9.12
CA PRO A 42 13.75 -15.56 -10.49
C PRO A 42 12.81 -16.34 -11.43
N CYS A 43 12.65 -15.89 -12.67
CA CYS A 43 11.86 -16.57 -13.69
C CYS A 43 12.58 -16.58 -15.05
N ALA A 44 11.98 -17.27 -16.03
CA ALA A 44 12.50 -17.31 -17.39
C ALA A 44 12.48 -15.91 -18.04
N ALA A 45 13.47 -15.63 -18.90
CA ALA A 45 13.65 -14.35 -19.56
C ALA A 45 12.67 -14.06 -20.70
N THR A 46 11.84 -15.02 -21.07
CA THR A 46 10.95 -14.93 -22.23
C THR A 46 9.53 -14.49 -21.87
N ILE A 47 9.25 -14.14 -20.61
CA ILE A 47 7.90 -13.78 -20.16
C ILE A 47 7.65 -12.30 -20.45
N SER A 48 6.51 -11.98 -21.06
CA SER A 48 6.10 -10.59 -21.34
C SER A 48 5.70 -9.85 -20.06
N LEU A 49 5.72 -8.51 -20.10
CA LEU A 49 5.26 -7.69 -18.98
C LEU A 49 3.81 -7.99 -18.61
N ASP A 50 2.93 -8.15 -19.59
CA ASP A 50 1.51 -8.41 -19.36
C ASP A 50 1.32 -9.76 -18.65
N GLU A 51 2.03 -10.81 -19.07
CA GLU A 51 2.01 -12.12 -18.40
C GLU A 51 2.57 -12.05 -16.97
N LEU A 52 3.63 -11.27 -16.73
CA LEU A 52 4.17 -11.06 -15.38
C LEU A 52 3.16 -10.35 -14.47
N CYS A 53 2.48 -9.33 -15.00
CA CYS A 53 1.45 -8.59 -14.27
C CYS A 53 0.26 -9.48 -13.95
N ASP A 54 -0.30 -10.18 -14.94
CA ASP A 54 -1.46 -11.07 -14.76
C ASP A 54 -1.15 -12.21 -13.80
N SER A 55 0.02 -12.82 -13.93
CA SER A 55 0.51 -13.85 -13.00
C SER A 55 0.66 -13.28 -11.58
N GLY A 56 1.29 -12.11 -11.44
CA GLY A 56 1.48 -11.44 -10.16
C GLY A 56 0.17 -11.11 -9.45
N VAL A 57 -0.78 -10.51 -10.16
CA VAL A 57 -2.14 -10.23 -9.66
C VAL A 57 -2.82 -11.52 -9.21
N THR A 58 -2.77 -12.56 -10.04
CA THR A 58 -3.38 -13.86 -9.75
C THR A 58 -2.79 -14.47 -8.48
N LYS A 59 -1.47 -14.47 -8.30
CA LYS A 59 -0.81 -15.05 -7.11
C LYS A 59 -1.15 -14.29 -5.83
N VAL A 60 -1.17 -12.96 -5.87
CA VAL A 60 -1.58 -12.15 -4.71
C VAL A 60 -3.04 -12.42 -4.36
N LEU A 61 -3.94 -12.41 -5.35
CA LEU A 61 -5.36 -12.67 -5.13
C LEU A 61 -5.62 -14.10 -4.63
N GLN A 62 -4.89 -15.10 -5.12
CA GLN A 62 -4.96 -16.47 -4.61
C GLN A 62 -4.57 -16.54 -3.13
N CYS A 63 -3.50 -15.83 -2.74
CA CYS A 63 -3.08 -15.73 -1.34
C CYS A 63 -4.16 -15.07 -0.47
N PHE A 64 -4.75 -13.98 -0.94
CA PHE A 64 -5.79 -13.25 -0.21
C PHE A 64 -7.09 -14.06 -0.09
N LYS A 65 -7.50 -14.75 -1.16
CA LYS A 65 -8.67 -15.63 -1.16
C LYS A 65 -8.53 -16.87 -0.27
N ALA A 66 -7.30 -17.31 -0.02
CA ALA A 66 -7.02 -18.41 0.90
C ALA A 66 -7.04 -18.00 2.38
N SER A 67 -7.16 -16.70 2.68
CA SER A 67 -7.37 -16.22 4.05
C SER A 67 -8.86 -16.30 4.45
N SER A 68 -9.15 -16.15 5.74
CA SER A 68 -10.51 -16.04 6.27
C SER A 68 -11.18 -14.67 6.02
N VAL A 69 -10.46 -13.74 5.37
CA VAL A 69 -10.86 -12.34 5.23
C VAL A 69 -11.21 -12.02 3.78
N HIS A 70 -12.21 -11.14 3.58
CA HIS A 70 -12.60 -10.71 2.25
C HIS A 70 -11.39 -10.09 1.50
N PRO A 71 -11.07 -10.53 0.26
CA PRO A 71 -9.89 -10.07 -0.47
C PRO A 71 -9.79 -8.55 -0.61
N ASP A 72 -10.91 -7.87 -0.88
CA ASP A 72 -10.95 -6.41 -1.00
C ASP A 72 -10.47 -5.70 0.27
N ARG A 73 -10.76 -6.24 1.46
CA ARG A 73 -10.26 -5.67 2.72
C ARG A 73 -8.73 -5.73 2.77
N LEU A 74 -8.15 -6.85 2.34
CA LEU A 74 -6.70 -7.01 2.26
C LEU A 74 -6.08 -6.10 1.19
N ILE A 75 -6.75 -5.90 0.06
CA ILE A 75 -6.33 -4.94 -0.98
C ILE A 75 -6.34 -3.51 -0.45
N TYR A 76 -7.40 -3.09 0.25
CA TYR A 76 -7.46 -1.76 0.87
C TYR A 76 -6.41 -1.60 1.97
N CYS A 77 -6.18 -2.62 2.80
CA CYS A 77 -5.09 -2.60 3.78
C CYS A 77 -3.73 -2.42 3.10
N LEU A 78 -3.44 -3.22 2.07
CA LEU A 78 -2.20 -3.13 1.30
C LEU A 78 -2.02 -1.74 0.71
N THR A 79 -3.07 -1.19 0.11
CA THR A 79 -3.10 0.18 -0.43
C THR A 79 -2.84 1.21 0.68
N GLY A 80 -3.47 1.06 1.84
CA GLY A 80 -3.26 1.94 3.00
C GLY A 80 -1.80 2.00 3.47
N ILE A 81 -1.07 0.89 3.34
CA ILE A 81 0.36 0.83 3.64
C ILE A 81 1.19 1.41 2.49
N LEU A 82 0.99 0.92 1.26
CA LEU A 82 1.82 1.25 0.10
C LEU A 82 1.68 2.70 -0.34
N PHE A 83 0.49 3.30 -0.27
CA PHE A 83 0.25 4.64 -0.81
C PHE A 83 0.69 5.74 0.18
N SER A 84 1.90 5.64 0.71
CA SER A 84 2.48 6.61 1.65
C SER A 84 3.59 7.41 0.97
N CYS A 85 3.78 8.68 1.36
CA CYS A 85 4.91 9.47 0.88
C CYS A 85 6.28 8.87 1.25
N SER A 86 6.31 8.00 2.26
CA SER A 86 7.50 7.27 2.71
C SER A 86 7.74 5.94 1.99
N SER A 87 6.82 5.51 1.13
CA SER A 87 6.95 4.26 0.40
C SER A 87 8.01 4.37 -0.71
N PRO A 88 8.55 3.25 -1.21
CA PRO A 88 9.38 3.28 -2.39
C PRO A 88 8.55 3.61 -3.65
N ASP A 89 9.23 4.07 -4.69
CA ASP A 89 8.64 4.15 -6.03
C ASP A 89 8.13 2.76 -6.46
N PRO A 90 6.99 2.67 -7.17
CA PRO A 90 6.18 3.78 -7.72
C PRO A 90 5.11 4.30 -6.76
N PHE A 91 5.03 3.81 -5.52
CA PHE A 91 3.92 4.14 -4.62
C PHE A 91 4.20 5.37 -3.78
N GLY A 92 5.46 5.65 -3.49
CA GLY A 92 5.87 6.82 -2.73
C GLY A 92 6.03 8.08 -3.55
N GLY A 93 6.52 9.13 -2.91
CA GLY A 93 6.77 10.41 -3.56
C GLY A 93 6.52 11.60 -2.64
N PRO A 94 6.79 12.82 -3.11
CA PRO A 94 6.51 14.04 -2.36
C PRO A 94 5.04 14.09 -1.92
N LYS A 95 4.77 14.67 -0.73
CA LYS A 95 3.39 14.81 -0.23
C LYS A 95 2.45 15.55 -1.21
N SER A 96 3.00 16.43 -2.04
CA SER A 96 2.26 17.21 -3.04
C SER A 96 1.96 16.44 -4.34
N ASN A 97 2.68 15.35 -4.61
CA ASN A 97 2.50 14.52 -5.80
C ASN A 97 2.98 13.09 -5.49
N PRO A 98 2.22 12.34 -4.68
CA PRO A 98 2.58 10.97 -4.37
C PRO A 98 2.48 10.08 -5.62
N GLY A 99 3.27 9.03 -5.72
CA GLY A 99 3.35 8.20 -6.92
C GLY A 99 2.04 7.48 -7.28
N TYR A 100 1.13 7.28 -6.33
CA TYR A 100 -0.23 6.79 -6.60
C TYR A 100 -1.20 7.86 -7.12
N TRP A 101 -0.79 9.11 -7.32
CA TRP A 101 -1.67 10.17 -7.84
C TRP A 101 -2.20 9.87 -9.24
N VAL A 102 -1.48 9.05 -10.02
CA VAL A 102 -1.88 8.62 -11.37
C VAL A 102 -2.89 7.47 -11.38
N TYR A 103 -3.33 7.00 -10.21
CA TYR A 103 -4.36 5.97 -10.10
C TYR A 103 -5.75 6.57 -10.35
N GLU A 104 -6.47 6.03 -11.33
CA GLU A 104 -7.83 6.47 -11.73
C GLU A 104 -8.88 5.35 -11.67
N GLY A 105 -8.52 4.18 -11.12
CA GLY A 105 -9.45 3.05 -10.99
C GLY A 105 -10.56 3.33 -9.97
N THR A 106 -11.62 2.51 -10.01
CA THR A 106 -12.82 2.71 -9.17
C THR A 106 -13.13 1.51 -8.28
N THR A 107 -12.42 0.40 -8.45
CA THR A 107 -12.67 -0.85 -7.75
C THR A 107 -11.42 -1.40 -7.06
N ALA A 108 -11.58 -2.26 -6.05
CA ALA A 108 -10.45 -2.94 -5.43
C ALA A 108 -9.66 -3.81 -6.44
N ALA A 109 -10.32 -4.35 -7.46
CA ALA A 109 -9.66 -5.06 -8.56
C ALA A 109 -8.73 -4.13 -9.36
N ASP A 110 -9.18 -2.90 -9.66
CA ASP A 110 -8.34 -1.91 -10.34
C ASP A 110 -7.13 -1.53 -9.49
N LEU A 111 -7.29 -1.44 -8.16
CA LEU A 111 -6.18 -1.16 -7.24
C LEU A 111 -5.09 -2.22 -7.30
N ILE A 112 -5.45 -3.50 -7.18
CA ILE A 112 -4.42 -4.55 -7.20
C ILE A 112 -3.74 -4.63 -8.56
N ASN A 113 -4.49 -4.44 -9.65
CA ASN A 113 -3.94 -4.34 -11.00
C ASN A 113 -2.94 -3.18 -11.09
N PHE A 114 -3.32 -1.99 -10.64
CA PHE A 114 -2.43 -0.83 -10.64
C PHE A 114 -1.17 -1.06 -9.81
N ILE A 115 -1.30 -1.63 -8.62
CA ILE A 115 -0.17 -1.88 -7.71
C ILE A 115 0.86 -2.79 -8.38
N ILE A 116 0.42 -3.91 -8.94
CA ILE A 116 1.28 -4.90 -9.57
C ILE A 116 1.88 -4.36 -10.87
N ASN A 117 1.06 -3.76 -11.73
CA ASN A 117 1.51 -3.16 -12.98
C ASN A 117 2.57 -2.08 -12.75
N SER A 118 2.33 -1.19 -11.79
CA SER A 118 3.28 -0.12 -11.50
C SER A 118 4.58 -0.71 -10.97
N ALA A 119 4.54 -1.68 -10.05
CA ALA A 119 5.75 -2.31 -9.52
C ALA A 119 6.60 -2.96 -10.62
N TYR A 120 5.99 -3.71 -11.54
CA TYR A 120 6.70 -4.34 -12.65
C TYR A 120 7.22 -3.32 -13.68
N LYS A 121 6.43 -2.28 -14.02
CA LYS A 121 6.87 -1.20 -14.91
C LYS A 121 8.10 -0.48 -14.35
N THR A 122 8.10 -0.15 -13.06
CA THR A 122 9.26 0.46 -12.40
C THR A 122 10.45 -0.49 -12.37
N TYR A 123 10.22 -1.76 -12.05
CA TYR A 123 11.27 -2.77 -12.04
C TYR A 123 11.96 -2.92 -13.40
N LEU A 124 11.19 -3.01 -14.50
CA LEU A 124 11.76 -3.14 -15.84
C LEU A 124 12.40 -1.84 -16.34
N GLY A 125 11.77 -0.69 -16.10
CA GLY A 125 12.28 0.58 -16.62
C GLY A 125 13.50 1.12 -15.86
N TRP A 126 13.54 0.91 -14.54
CA TRP A 126 14.52 1.56 -13.65
C TRP A 126 15.45 0.54 -13.00
N LYS A 127 15.27 -0.75 -13.32
CA LYS A 127 16.08 -1.90 -12.84
C LYS A 127 16.11 -2.03 -11.31
N GLY A 128 15.09 -1.50 -10.62
CA GLY A 128 14.99 -1.52 -9.16
C GLY A 128 13.89 -2.45 -8.67
N ARG A 129 14.21 -3.39 -7.77
CA ARG A 129 13.24 -4.35 -7.21
C ARG A 129 12.44 -3.81 -6.03
N PHE A 130 12.80 -2.64 -5.50
CA PHE A 130 12.23 -2.10 -4.27
C PHE A 130 10.69 -2.00 -4.27
N GLY A 131 10.08 -1.67 -5.41
CA GLY A 131 8.62 -1.65 -5.55
C GLY A 131 8.00 -3.05 -5.40
N LEU A 132 8.53 -4.05 -6.10
CA LEU A 132 8.08 -5.45 -6.01
C LEU A 132 8.30 -6.02 -4.61
N ASP A 133 9.47 -5.79 -4.02
CA ASP A 133 9.79 -6.23 -2.67
C ASP A 133 8.85 -5.60 -1.64
N ALA A 134 8.50 -4.31 -1.82
CA ALA A 134 7.54 -3.64 -0.96
C ALA A 134 6.12 -4.21 -1.11
N VAL A 135 5.68 -4.54 -2.33
CA VAL A 135 4.38 -5.21 -2.52
C VAL A 135 4.36 -6.54 -1.77
N VAL A 136 5.36 -7.39 -2.00
CA VAL A 136 5.45 -8.72 -1.38
C VAL A 136 5.52 -8.63 0.15
N LEU A 137 6.42 -7.79 0.67
CA LEU A 137 6.58 -7.57 2.11
C LEU A 137 5.26 -7.12 2.75
N ASN A 138 4.60 -6.12 2.18
CA ASN A 138 3.40 -5.56 2.78
C ASN A 138 2.16 -6.43 2.56
N ALA A 139 2.06 -7.19 1.47
CA ALA A 139 0.99 -8.17 1.29
C ALA A 139 1.08 -9.29 2.33
N ASN A 140 2.29 -9.82 2.57
CA ASN A 140 2.52 -10.80 3.63
C ASN A 140 2.20 -10.23 5.01
N ARG A 141 2.61 -9.00 5.29
CA ARG A 141 2.29 -8.31 6.56
C ARG A 141 0.79 -8.12 6.75
N VAL A 142 0.05 -7.82 5.68
CA VAL A 142 -1.42 -7.70 5.73
C VAL A 142 -2.07 -9.05 6.02
N LEU A 143 -1.54 -10.15 5.48
CA LEU A 143 -1.97 -11.51 5.83
C LEU A 143 -1.67 -11.82 7.31
N ASP A 144 -0.47 -11.51 7.80
CA ASP A 144 -0.10 -11.72 9.22
C ASP A 144 -1.02 -10.96 10.18
N LEU A 145 -1.31 -9.70 9.85
CA LEU A 145 -2.22 -8.85 10.63
C LEU A 145 -3.62 -9.47 10.83
N HIS A 146 -4.04 -10.35 9.92
CA HIS A 146 -5.35 -11.00 9.96
C HIS A 146 -5.30 -12.47 10.39
N ASN A 147 -4.12 -13.10 10.46
CA ASN A 147 -3.95 -14.52 10.81
C ASN A 147 -3.45 -14.75 12.26
N GLU A 148 -2.79 -13.79 12.89
CA GLU A 148 -2.23 -13.96 14.25
C GLU A 148 -3.28 -13.80 15.37
N ALA A 149 -3.21 -14.64 16.41
CA ALA A 149 -4.02 -14.49 17.63
C ALA A 149 -3.54 -13.25 18.41
N GLY A 150 -4.38 -12.21 18.49
CA GLY A 150 -3.99 -10.88 19.03
C GLY A 150 -4.23 -9.71 18.08
N ILE A 151 -5.04 -9.92 17.05
CA ILE A 151 -5.48 -8.97 16.02
C ILE A 151 -5.61 -7.54 16.54
N ASN A 152 -4.86 -6.62 15.94
CA ASN A 152 -5.08 -5.20 16.11
C ASN A 152 -6.19 -4.72 15.14
N LYS A 153 -7.45 -5.01 15.50
CA LYS A 153 -8.66 -4.65 14.71
C LYS A 153 -8.62 -3.17 14.34
N LYS A 154 -8.24 -2.31 15.29
CA LYS A 154 -8.10 -0.86 15.10
C LYS A 154 -7.09 -0.53 14.00
N LEU A 155 -5.90 -1.14 14.02
CA LEU A 155 -4.89 -0.92 12.98
C LEU A 155 -5.38 -1.41 11.61
N ALA A 156 -6.00 -2.59 11.55
CA ALA A 156 -6.52 -3.12 10.30
C ALA A 156 -7.64 -2.22 9.72
N ASP A 157 -8.57 -1.78 10.55
CA ASP A 157 -9.64 -0.86 10.16
C ASP A 157 -9.10 0.51 9.73
N GLU A 158 -8.10 1.04 10.43
CA GLU A 158 -7.40 2.27 10.04
C GLU A 158 -6.75 2.13 8.67
N LEU A 159 -6.09 0.99 8.40
CA LEU A 159 -5.45 0.72 7.12
C LEU A 159 -6.47 0.61 5.98
N VAL A 160 -7.61 -0.03 6.20
CA VAL A 160 -8.71 -0.08 5.22
C VAL A 160 -9.20 1.33 4.89
N LEU A 161 -9.53 2.13 5.90
CA LEU A 161 -10.02 3.49 5.70
C LEU A 161 -8.99 4.38 5.00
N ARG A 162 -7.72 4.22 5.35
CA ARG A 162 -6.60 4.92 4.71
C ARG A 162 -6.46 4.50 3.25
N GLY A 163 -6.56 3.21 2.93
CA GLY A 163 -6.53 2.69 1.57
C GLY A 163 -7.66 3.26 0.73
N MET A 164 -8.90 3.17 1.22
CA MET A 164 -10.08 3.72 0.55
C MET A 164 -9.92 5.22 0.26
N ASN A 165 -9.48 6.01 1.25
CA ASN A 165 -9.23 7.45 1.10
C ASN A 165 -8.19 7.75 0.03
N ARG A 166 -7.07 7.02 0.02
CA ARG A 166 -5.96 7.26 -0.91
C ARG A 166 -6.25 6.78 -2.33
N SER A 167 -7.15 5.82 -2.49
CA SER A 167 -7.66 5.36 -3.77
C SER A 167 -8.80 6.22 -4.33
N ASN A 168 -9.24 7.26 -3.61
CA ASN A 168 -10.42 8.05 -3.96
C ASN A 168 -11.73 7.21 -4.13
N HIS A 169 -11.77 5.98 -3.62
CA HIS A 169 -12.98 5.16 -3.55
C HIS A 169 -13.92 5.60 -2.42
N ARG A 170 -13.71 6.81 -1.88
CA ARG A 170 -14.47 7.38 -0.79
C ARG A 170 -14.60 8.88 -0.95
N GLU A 171 -15.81 9.38 -0.77
CA GLU A 171 -16.05 10.82 -0.63
C GLU A 171 -15.45 11.33 0.68
N PHE A 172 -14.49 12.25 0.56
CA PHE A 172 -13.66 12.82 1.63
C PHE A 172 -14.42 13.48 2.81
N ARG A 173 -15.77 13.50 2.82
CA ARG A 173 -16.54 14.43 3.67
C ARG A 173 -17.62 13.84 4.60
N ARG A 174 -17.80 12.52 4.70
CA ARG A 174 -18.80 11.94 5.64
C ARG A 174 -18.13 11.07 6.71
N ALA A 175 -18.69 11.10 7.93
CA ALA A 175 -18.38 10.12 8.98
C ALA A 175 -18.53 8.73 8.36
N THR A 176 -17.49 7.89 8.43
CA THR A 176 -17.42 6.70 7.59
C THR A 176 -17.35 5.45 8.41
N MET A 177 -18.34 4.60 8.16
CA MET A 177 -18.30 3.21 8.51
C MET A 177 -17.57 2.43 7.42
N ILE A 178 -16.77 1.45 7.82
CA ILE A 178 -16.30 0.41 6.92
C ILE A 178 -17.54 -0.40 6.47
N PRO A 179 -17.75 -0.59 5.15
CA PRO A 179 -18.84 -1.41 4.63
C PRO A 179 -18.90 -2.78 5.30
N GLN A 180 -20.10 -3.31 5.52
CA GLN A 180 -20.30 -4.53 6.31
C GLN A 180 -19.46 -5.71 5.80
N ASN A 181 -19.39 -5.88 4.48
CA ASN A 181 -18.60 -6.92 3.81
C ASN A 181 -17.08 -6.76 3.96
N LEU A 182 -16.62 -5.58 4.40
CA LEU A 182 -15.22 -5.27 4.64
C LEU A 182 -14.89 -5.19 6.13
N ARG A 183 -15.84 -5.42 7.04
CA ARG A 183 -15.56 -5.42 8.48
C ARG A 183 -14.69 -6.62 8.87
N PHE A 184 -13.91 -6.42 9.93
CA PHE A 184 -13.07 -7.47 10.47
C PHE A 184 -13.94 -8.54 11.15
N PHE A 185 -13.83 -9.81 10.74
CA PHE A 185 -14.47 -10.94 11.41
C PHE A 185 -13.43 -11.66 12.27
N GLY A 186 -13.61 -11.69 13.60
CA GLY A 186 -12.70 -12.45 14.49
C GLY A 186 -12.62 -12.04 15.96
N VAL A 187 -13.46 -11.12 16.43
CA VAL A 187 -13.69 -10.91 17.87
C VAL A 187 -15.19 -10.75 18.05
N SER A 188 -15.80 -11.51 18.97
CA SER A 188 -17.24 -11.42 19.28
C SER A 188 -17.58 -9.97 19.62
N ASP A 189 -18.36 -9.31 18.75
CA ASP A 189 -18.86 -7.95 18.94
C ASP A 189 -20.00 -7.93 20.00
N GLU A 190 -19.80 -8.51 21.19
CA GLU A 190 -20.81 -8.46 22.26
C GLU A 190 -20.67 -7.23 23.18
N ALA A 191 -19.78 -6.27 22.90
CA ALA A 191 -19.54 -5.16 23.83
C ALA A 191 -19.30 -3.74 23.25
N GLU A 192 -19.25 -3.49 21.94
CA GLU A 192 -18.80 -2.18 21.44
C GLU A 192 -19.68 -1.49 20.37
N ASP A 193 -20.99 -1.72 20.38
CA ASP A 193 -21.93 -0.97 19.52
C ASP A 193 -22.21 0.49 20.02
N LEU A 194 -21.44 1.00 20.98
CA LEU A 194 -21.61 2.36 21.55
C LEU A 194 -20.46 3.33 21.29
N ASN A 195 -19.36 2.92 20.64
CA ASN A 195 -18.19 3.78 20.42
C ASN A 195 -17.95 4.10 18.94
N ALA A 196 -19.00 4.53 18.23
CA ALA A 196 -18.79 5.28 16.99
C ALA A 196 -18.06 6.60 17.33
N VAL A 197 -16.76 6.66 17.06
CA VAL A 197 -15.97 7.88 17.22
C VAL A 197 -16.35 8.84 16.09
N TYR A 198 -17.22 9.80 16.41
CA TYR A 198 -17.58 10.90 15.52
C TYR A 198 -16.47 11.95 15.53
N PHE A 199 -15.69 12.02 14.46
CA PHE A 199 -14.81 13.17 14.23
C PHE A 199 -15.62 14.31 13.60
N THR A 200 -16.12 15.24 14.43
CA THR A 200 -16.62 16.53 13.93
C THR A 200 -15.43 17.45 13.67
N MET A 201 -15.18 17.81 12.41
CA MET A 201 -14.28 18.93 12.10
C MET A 201 -14.87 20.19 12.75
N GLN A 202 -14.13 20.80 13.68
CA GLN A 202 -14.44 22.18 14.08
C GLN A 202 -14.24 23.06 12.86
N ASP A 203 -15.31 23.74 12.45
CA ASP A 203 -15.31 24.63 11.31
C ASP A 203 -14.42 25.86 11.61
N ILE A 204 -13.18 25.82 11.11
CA ILE A 204 -12.20 26.89 11.24
C ILE A 204 -12.67 28.18 10.54
N ARG A 205 -13.72 28.13 9.70
CA ARG A 205 -14.31 29.34 9.08
C ARG A 205 -15.02 30.26 10.06
N SER A 206 -15.26 29.83 11.30
CA SER A 206 -15.83 30.69 12.35
C SER A 206 -14.85 31.73 12.94
N ARG A 207 -13.55 31.69 12.60
CA ARG A 207 -12.53 32.62 13.17
C ARG A 207 -12.10 33.78 12.28
N PHE A 208 -12.65 33.92 11.09
CA PHE A 208 -12.39 35.10 10.25
C PHE A 208 -13.71 35.83 9.93
N LYS A 209 -14.30 36.43 10.96
CA LYS A 209 -15.03 37.69 10.74
C LYS A 209 -13.96 38.78 10.65
N LEU A 210 -13.71 39.24 9.43
CA LEU A 210 -13.07 40.53 9.20
C LEU A 210 -14.11 41.59 9.58
N ASP A 211 -13.89 42.27 10.69
CA ASP A 211 -14.46 43.59 10.95
C ASP A 211 -13.69 44.64 10.13
#